data_AF-A0A5J4PKQ0-F1
#
_entry.id   AF-A0A5J4PKQ0-F1
#
_cell.length_a   1.000
_cell.length_b   1.000
_cell.length_c   1.000
_cell.angle_alpha   90.00
_cell.angle_beta   90.00
_cell.angle_gamma   90.00
#
_symmetry.space_group_name_H-M   'P 1'
#
loop_
_entity.id
_entity.type
_entity.pdbx_description
1 polymer ?
#
loop_
_entity_poly.entity_id
_entity_poly.type
_entity_poly.pdbx_seq_one_letter_code
_entity_poly.pdbx_strand_id
1 'polypeptide(L)'
;MKKIYQSILGIYFVLAVISLSSCEDFLDVKPTSSIVADNAITDARPARASIIGVYASLKSYCTGSELTLGVMPADNVSFGGSQSQNI
;
A
#
# COMPACT_ATOMS: atom_id res chain seq x y z
N MET A 1 -30.68 -6.76 50.88
CA MET A 1 -30.73 -6.96 49.41
C MET A 1 -29.88 -5.98 48.61
N LYS A 2 -29.80 -4.68 48.95
CA LYS A 2 -28.97 -3.67 48.25
C LYS A 2 -27.48 -4.03 48.05
N LYS A 3 -26.83 -4.69 49.02
CA LYS A 3 -25.40 -5.07 48.93
C LYS A 3 -25.12 -6.21 47.94
N ILE A 4 -26.11 -7.09 47.69
CA ILE A 4 -26.00 -8.14 46.67
C ILE A 4 -26.02 -7.53 45.26
N TYR A 5 -26.92 -6.57 45.00
CA TYR A 5 -27.00 -5.91 43.70
C TYR A 5 -25.76 -5.05 43.39
N GLN A 6 -25.15 -4.45 44.40
CA GLN A 6 -23.89 -3.71 44.21
C GLN A 6 -22.71 -4.63 43.87
N SER A 7 -22.64 -5.86 44.38
CA SER A 7 -21.57 -6.79 43.98
C SER A 7 -21.81 -7.37 42.58
N ILE A 8 -23.07 -7.62 42.19
CA ILE A 8 -23.42 -8.07 40.84
C ILE A 8 -23.08 -6.99 39.81
N LEU A 9 -23.37 -5.72 40.10
CA LEU A 9 -23.04 -4.60 39.23
C LEU A 9 -21.51 -4.43 39.07
N GLY A 10 -20.75 -4.65 40.15
CA GLY A 10 -19.29 -4.65 40.10
C GLY A 10 -18.71 -5.77 39.23
N ILE A 11 -19.28 -6.97 39.31
CA ILE A 11 -18.87 -8.11 38.47
C ILE A 11 -19.12 -7.81 36.98
N TYR A 12 -20.27 -7.24 36.63
CA TYR A 12 -20.56 -6.84 35.24
C TYR A 12 -19.59 -5.76 34.74
N PHE A 13 -19.20 -4.82 35.59
CA PHE A 13 -18.23 -3.78 35.23
C PHE A 13 -16.84 -4.37 34.95
N VAL A 14 -16.37 -5.31 35.78
CA VAL A 14 -15.09 -5.99 35.56
C VAL A 14 -15.12 -6.81 34.26
N LEU A 15 -16.21 -7.51 33.97
CA LEU A 15 -16.37 -8.27 32.73
C LEU A 15 -16.32 -7.36 31.48
N ALA A 16 -16.89 -6.16 31.56
CA ALA A 16 -16.89 -5.17 30.48
C ALA A 16 -15.47 -4.61 30.22
N VAL A 17 -14.67 -4.39 31.26
CA VAL A 17 -13.29 -3.92 31.12
C VAL A 17 -12.39 -4.98 30.48
N ILE A 18 -12.56 -6.25 30.85
CA ILE A 18 -11.78 -7.37 30.29
C ILE A 18 -12.10 -7.57 28.81
N SER A 19 -13.36 -7.42 28.41
CA SER A 19 -13.78 -7.56 27.01
C SER A 19 -13.26 -6.43 26.11
N LEU A 20 -13.00 -5.24 26.64
CA LEU A 20 -12.35 -4.14 25.89
C LEU A 20 -10.84 -4.36 25.69
N SER A 21 -10.17 -5.08 26.59
CA SER A 21 -8.72 -5.36 26.49
C SER A 21 -8.34 -6.44 25.48
N SER A 22 -9.31 -7.23 24.98
CA SER A 22 -9.07 -8.33 24.05
C SER A 22 -8.91 -7.89 22.58
N CYS A 23 -9.01 -6.59 22.26
CA CYS A 23 -9.07 -6.08 20.88
C CYS A 23 -7.74 -5.46 20.40
N GLU A 24 -6.61 -5.83 20.98
CA GLU A 24 -5.29 -5.26 20.63
C GLU A 24 -4.85 -5.67 19.22
N ASP A 25 -5.08 -6.92 18.84
CA ASP A 25 -4.68 -7.51 17.54
C ASP A 25 -5.52 -7.03 16.34
N PHE A 26 -6.60 -6.29 16.60
CA PHE A 26 -7.44 -5.67 15.55
C PHE A 26 -6.84 -4.36 15.03
N LEU A 27 -6.05 -3.64 15.84
CA LEU A 27 -5.52 -2.34 15.47
C LEU A 27 -4.17 -2.41 14.73
N ASP A 28 -3.38 -3.46 14.92
CA ASP A 28 -2.05 -3.60 14.32
C ASP A 28 -1.97 -4.81 13.35
N VAL A 29 -2.91 -4.85 12.41
CA VAL A 29 -2.92 -5.88 11.36
C VAL A 29 -1.82 -5.59 10.36
N LYS A 30 -0.75 -6.38 10.40
CA LYS A 30 0.31 -6.31 9.39
C LYS A 30 -0.25 -6.71 8.01
N PRO A 31 0.04 -5.95 6.95
CA PRO A 31 -0.46 -6.25 5.62
C PRO A 31 0.16 -7.56 5.10
N THR A 32 -0.68 -8.49 4.66
CA THR A 32 -0.23 -9.80 4.14
C THR A 32 0.39 -9.70 2.75
N SER A 33 0.06 -8.65 1.98
CA SER A 33 0.45 -8.47 0.58
C SER A 33 1.50 -7.38 0.36
N SER A 34 1.87 -6.61 1.39
CA SER A 34 2.90 -5.58 1.28
C SER A 34 3.99 -5.78 2.33
N ILE A 35 5.23 -5.56 1.90
CA ILE A 35 6.37 -5.61 2.81
C ILE A 35 6.46 -4.24 3.46
N VAL A 36 6.38 -4.20 4.80
CA VAL A 36 6.56 -2.97 5.58
C VAL A 36 7.95 -2.41 5.30
N ALA A 37 8.04 -1.12 4.95
CA ALA A 37 9.28 -0.48 4.50
C ALA A 37 10.47 -0.70 5.45
N ASP A 38 10.20 -0.66 6.76
CA ASP A 38 11.20 -0.82 7.82
C ASP A 38 11.88 -2.20 7.83
N ASN A 39 11.23 -3.22 7.27
CA ASN A 39 11.75 -4.59 7.17
C ASN A 39 11.90 -5.04 5.71
N ALA A 40 11.90 -4.11 4.75
CA ALA A 40 11.88 -4.44 3.34
C ALA A 40 13.19 -5.03 2.81
N ILE A 41 14.33 -4.64 3.38
CA ILE A 41 15.65 -5.12 2.95
C ILE A 41 16.44 -5.56 4.18
N THR A 42 16.31 -6.83 4.53
CA THR A 42 16.97 -7.43 5.69
C THR A 42 18.07 -8.43 5.33
N ASP A 43 18.10 -8.91 4.08
CA ASP A 43 19.06 -9.91 3.57
C ASP A 43 19.28 -9.75 2.04
N ALA A 44 20.22 -10.50 1.47
CA ALA A 44 20.56 -10.50 0.06
C ALA A 44 19.39 -10.87 -0.87
N ARG A 45 18.46 -11.72 -0.41
CA ARG A 45 17.29 -12.12 -1.22
C ARG A 45 16.32 -10.96 -1.48
N PRO A 46 15.79 -10.25 -0.47
CA PRO A 46 14.94 -9.09 -0.71
C PRO A 46 15.67 -7.95 -1.42
N ALA A 47 16.98 -7.78 -1.18
CA ALA A 47 17.80 -6.80 -1.91
C ALA A 47 17.86 -7.07 -3.43
N ARG A 48 17.96 -8.34 -3.85
CA ARG A 48 17.91 -8.69 -5.28
C ARG A 48 16.52 -8.46 -5.86
N ALA A 49 15.48 -8.83 -5.11
CA ALA A 49 14.10 -8.64 -5.54
C ALA A 49 13.77 -7.14 -5.71
N SER A 50 14.25 -6.26 -4.82
CA SER A 50 14.04 -4.82 -4.95
C SER A 50 14.73 -4.23 -6.18
N ILE A 51 15.98 -4.63 -6.47
CA ILE A 51 16.69 -4.19 -7.69
C ILE A 51 15.94 -4.63 -8.96
N ILE A 52 15.46 -5.88 -9.00
CA ILE A 52 14.65 -6.38 -10.12
C ILE A 52 13.37 -5.55 -10.26
N GLY A 53 12.69 -5.24 -9.16
CA GLY A 53 11.49 -4.41 -9.14
C GLY A 53 11.74 -2.98 -9.66
N VAL A 54 12.84 -2.35 -9.24
CA VAL A 54 13.28 -1.05 -9.75
C VAL A 54 13.50 -1.10 -11.26
N TYR A 55 14.19 -2.13 -11.75
CA TYR A 55 14.45 -2.26 -13.18
C TYR A 55 13.17 -2.55 -14.00
N ALA A 56 12.23 -3.32 -13.44
CA ALA A 56 10.94 -3.56 -14.06
C ALA A 56 10.12 -2.26 -14.19
N SER A 57 10.12 -1.42 -13.15
CA SER A 57 9.48 -0.10 -13.17
C SER A 57 10.13 0.83 -14.20
N LEU A 58 11.47 0.89 -14.22
CA LEU A 58 12.19 1.68 -15.21
C LEU A 58 11.90 1.22 -16.64
N LYS A 59 11.93 -0.10 -16.89
CA LYS A 59 11.57 -0.66 -18.19
C LYS A 59 10.18 -0.22 -18.61
N SER A 60 9.19 -0.30 -17.71
CA SER A 60 7.82 0.13 -17.99
C SER A 60 7.77 1.57 -18.46
N TYR A 61 8.48 2.47 -17.77
CA TYR A 61 8.58 3.88 -18.15
C TYR A 61 9.22 4.08 -19.53
N CYS A 62 10.31 3.36 -19.80
CA CYS A 62 11.01 3.46 -21.10
C CYS A 62 10.22 2.85 -22.27
N THR A 63 9.32 1.90 -22.01
CA THR A 63 8.48 1.26 -23.05
C THR A 63 7.13 1.92 -23.24
N GLY A 64 6.74 2.83 -22.36
CA GLY A 64 5.47 3.54 -22.46
C GLY A 64 5.54 4.71 -23.45
N SER A 65 4.43 5.43 -23.57
CA SER A 65 4.33 6.60 -24.44
C SER A 65 5.02 7.83 -23.88
N GLU A 66 5.49 7.81 -22.63
CA GLU A 66 6.12 8.95 -21.97
C GLU A 66 7.37 9.41 -22.72
N LEU A 67 8.19 8.46 -23.17
CA LEU A 67 9.40 8.76 -23.93
C LEU A 67 9.08 9.19 -25.37
N THR A 68 8.04 8.61 -25.98
CA THR A 68 7.62 8.99 -27.33
C THR A 68 7.01 10.40 -27.34
N LEU A 69 6.17 10.73 -26.36
CA LEU A 69 5.64 12.09 -26.12
C LEU A 69 6.75 13.11 -25.90
N GLY A 70 7.83 12.74 -25.22
CA GLY A 70 9.00 13.61 -25.02
C GLY A 70 9.78 13.92 -26.30
N VAL A 71 9.80 13.02 -27.28
CA VAL A 71 10.49 13.21 -28.56
C VAL A 71 9.57 13.67 -29.70
N MET A 72 8.25 13.65 -29.51
CA MET A 72 7.27 14.15 -30.48
C MET A 72 7.46 15.60 -30.95
N PRO A 73 7.97 16.57 -30.15
CA PRO A 73 8.26 17.91 -30.66
C PRO A 73 9.58 17.99 -31.46
N ALA A 74 10.32 16.89 -31.63
CA ALA A 74 11.54 16.90 -32.43
C ALA A 74 11.24 17.07 -33.92
N ASP A 75 12.16 17.74 -34.61
CA ASP A 75 12.08 18.03 -36.05
C ASP A 75 12.23 16.78 -36.94
N ASN A 76 12.74 15.68 -36.40
CA ASN A 76 12.90 14.40 -37.09
C ASN A 76 11.71 13.43 -36.88
N VAL A 77 10.59 13.89 -36.32
CA VAL A 77 9.39 13.07 -36.10
C VAL A 77 8.27 13.50 -37.05
N SER A 78 7.76 12.57 -37.83
CA SER A 78 6.60 12.79 -38.70
C SER A 78 5.40 12.00 -38.19
N PHE A 79 4.26 12.68 -38.06
CA PHE A 79 3.01 12.07 -37.62
C PHE A 79 2.36 11.33 -38.79
N GLY A 80 2.35 9.99 -38.73
CA GLY A 80 1.76 9.13 -39.77
C GLY A 80 0.23 8.98 -39.72
N GLY A 81 -0.46 9.76 -38.86
CA GLY A 81 -1.92 9.71 -38.70
C GLY A 81 -2.65 10.76 -39.54
N SER A 82 -3.97 10.59 -39.71
CA SER A 82 -4.83 11.63 -40.29
C SER A 82 -4.87 12.84 -39.35
N GLN A 83 -4.15 13.90 -39.70
CA GLN A 83 -4.20 15.19 -39.01
C GLN A 83 -5.48 15.97 -39.38
N SER A 84 -6.65 15.33 -39.34
CA SER A 84 -7.93 16.04 -39.44
C SER A 84 -8.29 16.61 -38.07
N GLN A 85 -7.56 17.64 -37.65
CA GLN A 85 -8.05 18.59 -36.66
C GLN A 85 -8.88 19.59 -37.45
N ASN A 86 -10.18 19.34 -37.52
CA ASN A 86 -11.15 20.24 -38.11
C ASN A 86 -11.25 21.45 -37.17
N ILE A 87 -10.43 22.48 -37.43
CA ILE A 87 -10.50 23.79 -36.78
C ILE A 87 -11.39 24.69 -37.61
#